data_AF-A0A6H9SPS4-F1
#
_entry.id   AF-A0A6H9SPS4-F1
#
_cell.length_a   1.000
_cell.length_b   1.000
_cell.length_c   1.000
_cell.angle_alpha   90.00
_cell.angle_beta   90.00
_cell.angle_gamma   90.00
#
_symmetry.space_group_name_H-M   'P 1'
#
loop_
_entity.id
_entity.type
_entity.pdbx_description
1 polymer ?
#
loop_
_entity_poly.entity_id
_entity_poly.type
_entity_poly.pdbx_seq_one_letter_code
_entity_poly.pdbx_strand_id
1 'polypeptide(L)'
;MRAVRRMGFAFALAFPLLSIAAPDNIVDSEKDLYEECSAYSQADMKDCFAQKASESRIYLKKAESDALAAIKKWDEDNKYIHASELVLMVSNKEFEKYRAAQCEFSASLSGGGAGNAREMGRLACVAELNNRRAQQLRHAVSDLPLK
;
A
#
# COMPACT_ATOMS: atom_id res chain seq x y z
N MET A 1 -9.58 -71.40 27.11
CA MET A 1 -10.62 -70.50 26.57
C MET A 1 -10.13 -69.07 26.69
N ARG A 2 -9.91 -68.37 25.56
CA ARG A 2 -9.34 -67.01 25.52
C ARG A 2 -10.44 -65.97 25.69
N ALA A 3 -10.31 -65.09 26.68
CA ALA A 3 -11.15 -63.90 26.82
C ALA A 3 -10.52 -62.74 26.02
N VAL A 4 -11.23 -62.27 25.00
CA VAL A 4 -10.82 -61.14 24.16
C VAL A 4 -11.25 -59.84 24.84
N ARG A 5 -10.29 -59.01 25.25
CA ARG A 5 -10.55 -57.68 25.80
C ARG A 5 -10.37 -56.65 24.67
N ARG A 6 -11.48 -56.06 24.21
CA ARG A 6 -11.47 -55.00 23.19
C ARG A 6 -10.95 -53.70 23.80
N MET A 7 -9.84 -53.17 23.27
CA MET A 7 -9.34 -51.83 23.57
C MET A 7 -9.88 -50.88 22.50
N GLY A 8 -10.74 -49.95 22.89
CA GLY A 8 -11.22 -48.89 22.02
C GLY A 8 -10.17 -47.78 21.92
N PHE A 9 -9.69 -47.50 20.71
CA PHE A 9 -8.86 -46.32 20.42
C PHE A 9 -9.78 -45.14 20.09
N ALA A 10 -9.80 -44.13 20.95
CA ALA A 10 -10.41 -42.84 20.65
C ALA A 10 -9.44 -42.03 19.77
N PHE A 11 -9.82 -41.79 18.51
CA PHE A 11 -9.07 -40.97 17.58
C PHE A 11 -9.49 -39.51 17.77
N ALA A 12 -8.69 -38.72 18.49
CA ALA A 12 -8.90 -37.28 18.63
C ALA A 12 -8.44 -36.60 17.33
N LEU A 13 -9.39 -36.23 16.48
CA LEU A 13 -9.14 -35.42 15.29
C LEU A 13 -8.80 -33.98 15.74
N ALA A 14 -7.51 -33.64 15.74
CA ALA A 14 -7.06 -32.27 15.85
C ALA A 14 -7.41 -31.53 14.54
N PHE A 15 -8.46 -30.71 14.56
CA PHE A 15 -8.75 -29.79 13.47
C PHE A 15 -7.67 -28.70 13.46
N PRO A 16 -6.92 -28.51 12.36
CA PRO A 16 -6.00 -27.39 12.26
C PRO A 16 -6.84 -26.11 12.25
N LEU A 17 -6.53 -25.20 13.18
CA LEU A 17 -7.05 -23.84 13.13
C LEU A 17 -6.57 -23.22 11.81
N LEU A 18 -7.47 -23.05 10.86
CA LEU A 18 -7.25 -22.23 9.68
C LEU A 18 -7.04 -20.79 10.17
N SER A 19 -5.78 -20.37 10.28
CA SER A 19 -5.45 -18.96 10.42
C SER A 19 -5.90 -18.26 9.14
N ILE A 20 -7.01 -17.54 9.21
CA ILE A 20 -7.39 -16.59 8.17
C ILE A 20 -6.41 -15.43 8.31
N ALA A 21 -5.36 -15.42 7.48
CA ALA A 21 -4.55 -14.22 7.30
C ALA A 21 -5.48 -13.11 6.79
N ALA A 22 -5.48 -11.96 7.45
CA ALA A 22 -6.17 -10.77 6.95
C ALA A 22 -5.69 -10.50 5.51
N PRO A 23 -6.55 -9.99 4.62
CA PRO A 23 -6.10 -9.62 3.28
C PRO A 23 -4.95 -8.64 3.45
N ASP A 24 -3.75 -9.05 3.00
CA ASP A 24 -2.69 -8.08 2.77
C ASP A 24 -3.32 -7.03 1.86
N ASN A 25 -3.27 -5.76 2.28
CA ASN A 25 -3.58 -4.66 1.38
C ASN A 25 -2.45 -4.66 0.34
N ILE A 26 -2.54 -5.54 -0.65
CA ILE A 26 -1.52 -5.67 -1.70
C ILE A 26 -1.51 -4.32 -2.41
N VAL A 27 -0.40 -3.60 -2.26
CA VAL A 27 -0.19 -2.37 -2.99
C VAL A 27 0.14 -2.76 -4.41
N ASP A 28 -0.72 -2.38 -5.35
CA ASP A 28 -0.50 -2.61 -6.78
C ASP A 28 0.87 -2.04 -7.18
N SER A 29 1.73 -2.93 -7.68
CA SER A 29 2.98 -2.54 -8.31
C SER A 29 2.72 -1.92 -9.69
N GLU A 30 3.73 -1.26 -10.26
CA GLU A 30 3.73 -0.81 -11.65
C GLU A 30 3.33 -1.96 -12.58
N LYS A 31 3.85 -3.17 -12.36
CA LYS A 31 3.49 -4.37 -13.12
C LYS A 31 1.98 -4.66 -13.04
N ASP A 32 1.41 -4.63 -11.85
CA ASP A 32 -0.01 -4.94 -11.65
C ASP A 32 -0.90 -3.88 -12.32
N LEU A 33 -0.49 -2.61 -12.26
CA LEU A 33 -1.15 -1.50 -12.96
C LEU A 33 -1.06 -1.66 -14.48
N TYR A 34 0.07 -2.16 -15.00
CA TYR A 34 0.22 -2.48 -16.42
C TYR A 34 -0.69 -3.63 -16.84
N GLU A 35 -0.79 -4.69 -16.04
CA GLU A 35 -1.70 -5.81 -16.29
C GLU A 35 -3.16 -5.32 -16.32
N GLU A 36 -3.58 -4.53 -15.34
CA GLU A 36 -4.93 -3.97 -15.27
C GLU A 36 -5.23 -3.04 -16.47
N CYS A 37 -4.36 -2.07 -16.75
CA CYS A 37 -4.59 -1.13 -17.84
C CYS A 37 -4.42 -1.77 -19.24
N SER A 38 -3.73 -2.90 -19.37
CA SER A 38 -3.60 -3.61 -20.64
C SER A 38 -4.91 -4.25 -21.16
N ALA A 39 -5.95 -4.32 -20.32
CA ALA A 39 -7.28 -4.76 -20.72
C ALA A 39 -7.98 -3.79 -21.68
N TYR A 40 -7.50 -2.55 -21.78
CA TYR A 40 -8.05 -1.50 -22.64
C TYR A 40 -7.32 -1.38 -23.99
N SER A 41 -7.90 -0.63 -24.94
CA SER A 41 -7.20 -0.32 -26.19
C SER A 41 -5.93 0.49 -25.93
N GLN A 42 -4.95 0.46 -26.83
CA GLN A 42 -3.71 1.23 -26.64
C GLN A 42 -3.94 2.74 -26.45
N ALA A 43 -4.99 3.30 -27.06
CA ALA A 43 -5.37 4.70 -26.87
C ALA A 43 -5.89 4.96 -25.45
N ASP A 44 -6.68 4.02 -24.93
CA ASP A 44 -7.33 4.11 -23.62
C ASP A 44 -6.39 3.74 -22.45
N MET A 45 -5.29 3.02 -22.73
CA MET A 45 -4.28 2.66 -21.72
C MET A 45 -3.72 3.90 -21.01
N LYS A 46 -3.46 4.97 -21.76
CA LYS A 46 -2.95 6.22 -21.18
C LYS A 46 -3.96 6.85 -20.22
N ASP A 47 -5.24 6.83 -20.58
CA ASP A 47 -6.31 7.39 -19.77
C ASP A 47 -6.53 6.56 -18.50
N CYS A 48 -6.42 5.22 -18.60
CA CYS A 48 -6.38 4.32 -17.45
C CYS A 48 -5.24 4.70 -16.47
N PHE A 49 -4.01 4.87 -16.96
CA PHE A 49 -2.89 5.29 -16.09
C PHE A 49 -3.08 6.68 -15.49
N ALA A 50 -3.65 7.62 -16.24
CA ALA A 50 -3.96 8.95 -15.71
C ALA A 50 -5.00 8.88 -14.58
N GLN A 51 -6.01 8.03 -14.73
CA GLN A 51 -7.01 7.76 -13.70
C GLN A 51 -6.37 7.14 -12.46
N LYS A 52 -5.56 6.07 -12.60
CA LYS A 52 -4.87 5.42 -11.47
C LYS A 52 -3.94 6.38 -10.71
N ALA A 53 -3.21 7.22 -11.43
CA ALA A 53 -2.39 8.27 -10.83
C ALA A 53 -3.24 9.33 -10.08
N SER A 54 -4.45 9.65 -10.56
CA SER A 54 -5.37 10.56 -9.88
C SER A 54 -5.95 9.93 -8.60
N GLU A 55 -6.46 8.72 -8.69
CA GLU A 55 -7.04 7.96 -7.57
C GLU A 55 -6.03 7.77 -6.45
N SER A 56 -4.81 7.36 -6.79
CA SER A 56 -3.73 7.19 -5.80
C SER A 56 -3.35 8.50 -5.08
N ARG A 57 -3.45 9.67 -5.73
CA ARG A 57 -3.22 10.97 -5.08
C ARG A 57 -4.31 11.27 -4.05
N ILE A 58 -5.57 10.98 -4.37
CA ILE A 58 -6.69 11.13 -3.44
C ILE A 58 -6.49 10.20 -2.25
N TYR A 59 -6.13 8.95 -2.52
CA TYR A 59 -5.88 7.94 -1.51
C TYR A 59 -4.72 8.31 -0.57
N LEU A 60 -3.61 8.82 -1.11
CA LEU A 60 -2.48 9.32 -0.32
C LEU A 60 -2.88 10.49 0.57
N LYS A 61 -3.57 11.51 0.04
CA LYS A 61 -4.02 12.67 0.82
C LYS A 61 -4.92 12.26 1.99
N LYS A 62 -5.79 11.27 1.76
CA LYS A 62 -6.60 10.68 2.82
C LYS A 62 -5.72 10.01 3.89
N ALA A 63 -4.76 9.19 3.48
CA ALA A 63 -3.85 8.52 4.43
C ALA A 63 -3.00 9.51 5.25
N GLU A 64 -2.54 10.61 4.65
CA GLU A 64 -1.83 11.69 5.36
C GLU A 64 -2.72 12.38 6.40
N SER A 65 -3.98 12.64 6.04
CA SER A 65 -4.97 13.25 6.93
C SER A 65 -5.35 12.32 8.08
N ASP A 66 -5.53 11.02 7.79
CA ASP A 66 -5.83 9.99 8.78
C ASP A 66 -4.64 9.79 9.74
N ALA A 67 -3.40 9.78 9.24
CA ALA A 67 -2.20 9.70 10.07
C ALA A 67 -2.06 10.90 11.03
N LEU A 68 -2.30 12.12 10.53
CA LEU A 68 -2.33 13.31 11.37
C LEU A 68 -3.43 13.22 12.46
N ALA A 69 -4.61 12.71 12.10
CA ALA A 69 -5.70 12.52 13.06
C ALA A 69 -5.37 11.47 14.13
N ALA A 70 -4.66 10.40 13.77
CA ALA A 70 -4.18 9.39 14.72
C ALA A 70 -3.15 10.00 15.69
N ILE A 71 -2.17 10.75 15.19
CA ILE A 71 -1.18 11.45 16.02
C ILE A 71 -1.86 12.38 17.04
N LYS A 72 -2.91 13.11 16.65
CA LYS A 72 -3.66 13.99 17.56
C LYS A 72 -4.40 13.26 18.68
N LYS A 73 -4.75 12.00 18.45
CA LYS A 73 -5.46 11.14 19.40
C LYS A 73 -4.50 10.26 20.22
N TRP A 74 -3.22 10.26 19.89
CA TRP A 74 -2.19 9.51 20.60
C TRP A 74 -2.19 9.90 22.08
N ASP A 75 -2.26 8.90 22.97
CA ASP A 75 -2.17 9.04 24.41
C ASP A 75 -0.72 9.29 24.84
N GLU A 76 -0.26 10.51 24.58
CA GLU A 76 1.10 10.96 24.85
C GLU A 76 1.11 12.46 25.21
N ASP A 77 2.20 12.92 25.81
CA ASP A 77 2.47 14.33 26.08
C ASP A 77 2.37 15.18 24.80
N ASN A 78 1.71 16.33 24.93
CA ASN A 78 1.49 17.26 23.81
C ASN A 78 2.77 17.68 23.07
N LYS A 79 3.92 17.73 23.76
CA LYS A 79 5.22 18.08 23.13
C LYS A 79 5.64 17.05 22.08
N TYR A 80 5.39 15.76 22.31
CA TYR A 80 5.74 14.69 21.38
C TYR A 80 4.71 14.56 20.26
N ILE A 81 3.42 14.78 20.57
CA ILE A 81 2.36 14.91 19.56
C ILE A 81 2.75 16.02 18.57
N HIS A 82 3.04 17.23 19.06
CA HIS A 82 3.38 18.37 18.20
C HIS A 82 4.66 18.14 17.39
N ALA A 83 5.70 17.55 18.01
CA ALA A 83 6.91 17.19 17.28
C ALA A 83 6.62 16.21 16.14
N SER A 84 5.76 15.22 16.36
CA SER A 84 5.37 14.22 15.36
C SER A 84 4.55 14.83 14.21
N GLU A 85 3.65 15.77 14.49
CA GLU A 85 2.91 16.52 13.46
C GLU A 85 3.86 17.28 12.52
N LEU A 86 4.84 17.98 13.09
CA LEU A 86 5.83 18.74 12.32
C LEU A 86 6.71 17.83 11.45
N VAL A 87 7.15 16.70 12.01
CA VAL A 87 7.96 15.72 11.28
C VAL A 87 7.15 15.05 10.17
N LEU A 88 5.87 14.72 10.41
CA LEU A 88 4.98 14.17 9.37
C LEU A 88 4.83 15.16 8.20
N MET A 89 4.60 16.45 8.49
CA MET A 89 4.49 17.49 7.47
C MET A 89 5.76 17.60 6.61
N VAL A 90 6.94 17.60 7.25
CA VAL A 90 8.22 17.61 6.53
C VAL A 90 8.40 16.34 5.71
N SER A 91 8.11 15.18 6.29
CA SER A 91 8.23 13.88 5.62
C SER A 91 7.36 13.80 4.36
N ASN A 92 6.12 14.30 4.40
CA ASN A 92 5.23 14.32 3.24
C ASN A 92 5.77 15.22 2.12
N LYS A 93 6.31 16.39 2.46
CA LYS A 93 6.94 17.30 1.48
C LYS A 93 8.16 16.68 0.81
N GLU A 94 9.02 16.00 1.57
CA GLU A 94 10.18 15.31 0.99
C GLU A 94 9.78 14.10 0.15
N PHE A 95 8.70 13.39 0.54
CA PHE A 95 8.16 12.31 -0.26
C PHE A 95 7.68 12.78 -1.65
N GLU A 96 7.03 13.95 -1.75
CA GLU A 96 6.61 14.50 -3.03
C GLU A 96 7.79 14.72 -3.99
N LYS A 97 8.91 15.23 -3.47
CA LYS A 97 10.15 15.42 -4.23
C LYS A 97 10.76 14.09 -4.64
N TYR A 98 10.84 13.13 -3.71
CA TYR A 98 11.32 11.78 -3.99
C TYR A 98 10.50 11.13 -5.11
N ARG A 99 9.17 11.15 -5.00
CA ARG A 99 8.27 10.60 -6.02
C ARG A 99 8.51 11.23 -7.39
N ALA A 100 8.64 12.56 -7.44
CA ALA A 100 8.89 13.25 -8.70
C ALA A 100 10.22 12.83 -9.33
N ALA A 101 11.31 12.82 -8.56
CA ALA A 101 12.63 12.42 -9.04
C ALA A 101 12.67 10.94 -9.46
N GLN A 102 12.11 10.06 -8.63
CA GLN A 102 12.09 8.62 -8.88
C GLN A 102 11.27 8.27 -10.13
N CYS A 103 10.11 8.91 -10.33
CA CYS A 103 9.29 8.63 -11.49
C CYS A 103 9.84 9.28 -12.77
N GLU A 104 10.57 10.39 -12.68
CA GLU A 104 11.32 10.89 -13.83
C GLU A 104 12.47 9.96 -14.19
N PHE A 105 13.19 9.42 -13.19
CA PHE A 105 14.20 8.40 -13.42
C PHE A 105 13.62 7.15 -14.08
N SER A 106 12.51 6.60 -13.56
CA SER A 106 11.82 5.45 -14.18
C SER A 106 11.42 5.75 -15.63
N ALA A 107 10.82 6.91 -15.89
CA ALA A 107 10.46 7.33 -17.24
C ALA A 107 11.67 7.49 -18.18
N SER A 108 12.83 7.90 -17.66
CA SER A 108 14.07 8.05 -18.42
C SER A 108 14.65 6.73 -18.94
N LEU A 109 14.25 5.60 -18.35
CA LEU A 109 14.64 4.26 -18.80
C LEU A 109 13.93 3.82 -20.09
N SER A 110 13.03 4.65 -20.62
CA SER A 110 12.39 4.46 -21.93
C SER A 110 13.19 5.14 -23.05
N GLY A 111 13.42 4.43 -24.16
CA GLY A 111 14.11 5.00 -25.33
C GLY A 111 13.36 6.16 -25.99
N GLY A 112 14.05 7.01 -26.76
CA GLY A 112 13.47 8.22 -27.37
C GLY A 112 12.31 7.99 -28.36
N GLY A 113 12.16 6.76 -28.88
CA GLY A 113 11.04 6.35 -29.74
C GLY A 113 9.82 5.80 -28.99
N ALA A 114 9.82 5.82 -27.65
CA ALA A 114 8.79 5.15 -26.83
C ALA A 114 7.39 5.81 -26.89
N GLY A 115 7.22 6.94 -27.58
CA GLY A 115 5.94 7.62 -27.70
C GLY A 115 5.28 7.86 -26.33
N ASN A 116 4.02 7.45 -26.18
CA ASN A 116 3.27 7.58 -24.92
C ASN A 116 3.74 6.63 -23.80
N ALA A 117 4.56 5.60 -24.09
CA ALA A 117 4.98 4.63 -23.09
C ALA A 117 5.81 5.27 -21.96
N ARG A 118 6.59 6.31 -22.27
CA ARG A 118 7.32 7.10 -21.26
C ARG A 118 6.37 7.72 -20.24
N GLU A 119 5.30 8.34 -20.70
CA GLU A 119 4.32 8.99 -19.82
C GLU A 119 3.48 7.96 -19.06
N MET A 120 3.09 6.86 -19.70
CA MET A 120 2.39 5.76 -19.02
C MET A 120 3.22 5.18 -17.87
N GLY A 121 4.51 4.92 -18.10
CA GLY A 121 5.41 4.43 -17.04
C GLY A 121 5.58 5.43 -15.91
N ARG A 122 5.70 6.72 -16.22
CA ARG A 122 5.74 7.79 -15.21
C ARG A 122 4.47 7.81 -14.36
N LEU A 123 3.30 7.66 -14.97
CA LEU A 123 2.00 7.63 -14.28
C LEU A 123 1.84 6.37 -13.41
N ALA A 124 2.26 5.21 -13.91
CA ALA A 124 2.29 3.95 -13.16
C ALA A 124 3.16 4.09 -11.90
N CYS A 125 4.38 4.61 -12.04
CA CYS A 125 5.28 4.88 -10.90
C CYS A 125 4.64 5.81 -9.86
N VAL A 126 3.97 6.88 -10.31
CA VAL A 126 3.27 7.80 -9.40
C VAL A 126 2.19 7.07 -8.62
N ALA A 127 1.42 6.21 -9.28
CA ALA A 127 0.36 5.44 -8.63
C ALA A 127 0.90 4.45 -7.61
N GLU A 128 1.90 3.64 -7.98
CA GLU A 128 2.56 2.70 -7.07
C GLU A 128 3.11 3.42 -5.83
N LEU A 129 3.93 4.46 -6.01
CA LEU A 129 4.59 5.14 -4.89
C LEU A 129 3.58 5.80 -3.95
N ASN A 130 2.51 6.39 -4.48
CA ASN A 130 1.44 6.96 -3.65
C ASN A 130 0.75 5.87 -2.81
N ASN A 131 0.41 4.73 -3.42
CA ASN A 131 -0.24 3.62 -2.73
C ASN A 131 0.66 3.02 -1.65
N ARG A 132 1.96 2.84 -1.94
CA ARG A 132 2.96 2.37 -0.96
C ARG A 132 3.08 3.31 0.22
N ARG A 133 3.19 4.62 -0.06
CA ARG A 133 3.30 5.62 1.00
C ARG A 133 2.05 5.67 1.87
N ALA A 134 0.86 5.56 1.28
CA ALA A 134 -0.39 5.50 2.03
C ALA A 134 -0.42 4.29 2.98
N GLN A 135 0.04 3.12 2.55
CA GLN A 135 0.16 1.95 3.41
C GLN A 135 1.20 2.15 4.53
N GLN A 136 2.38 2.69 4.19
CA GLN A 136 3.42 3.01 5.19
C GLN A 136 2.90 3.94 6.29
N LEU A 137 2.16 4.99 5.92
CA LEU A 137 1.57 5.92 6.89
C LEU A 137 0.55 5.23 7.79
N ARG A 138 -0.31 4.38 7.23
CA ARG A 138 -1.30 3.62 8.02
C ARG A 138 -0.66 2.67 9.00
N HIS A 139 0.35 1.92 8.57
CA HIS A 139 1.09 1.01 9.44
C HIS A 139 1.87 1.77 10.51
N ALA A 140 2.46 2.93 10.19
CA ALA A 140 3.23 3.72 11.14
C ALA A 140 2.39 4.24 12.32
N VAL A 141 1.08 4.43 12.13
CA VAL A 141 0.18 4.94 13.17
C VAL A 141 -0.78 3.89 13.74
N SER A 142 -0.76 2.65 13.25
CA SER A 142 -1.74 1.63 13.64
C SER A 142 -1.65 1.24 15.12
N ASP A 143 -0.44 1.32 15.67
CA ASP A 143 -0.12 0.81 17.00
C ASP A 143 0.02 1.93 18.03
N LEU A 144 -0.34 3.17 17.67
CA LEU A 144 -0.36 4.28 18.63
C LEU A 144 -1.45 4.04 19.69
N PRO A 145 -1.12 4.06 20.99
CA PRO A 145 -2.13 4.02 22.04
C PRO A 145 -3.01 5.28 21.92
N LEU A 146 -4.33 5.12 21.92
CA LEU A 146 -5.26 6.25 21.74
C LEU A 146 -5.92 6.62 23.06
N LYS A 147 -6.23 7.91 23.22
CA LYS A 147 -7.01 8.47 24.34
C LYS A 147 -8.47 8.02 24.33
#